data_AF-A0A956SYV5-F1
#
_entry.id   AF-A0A956SYV5-F1
#
_cell.length_a   1.000
_cell.length_b   1.000
_cell.length_c   1.000
_cell.angle_alpha   90.00
_cell.angle_beta   90.00
_cell.angle_gamma   90.00
#
_symmetry.space_group_name_H-M   'P 1'
#
loop_
_entity.id
_entity.type
_entity.pdbx_description
1 polymer ?
#
loop_
_entity_poly.entity_id
_entity_poly.type
_entity_poly.pdbx_seq_one_letter_code
_entity_poly.pdbx_strand_id
1 'polypeptide(L)'
;MQLVLYRGKEVGVLSEPSDHSLENLQDNEWVTAAIQRGARQALIKHKAMGVPIAIWREGKVVLVPPDEIEIPDAAEDKSSTPH
;
A
#
# COMPACT_ATOMS: atom_id res chain seq x y z
N MET A 1 -37.54 9.36 28.53
CA MET A 1 -36.25 8.91 28.03
C MET A 1 -35.28 10.06 28.22
N GLN A 2 -34.34 9.94 29.16
CA GLN A 2 -33.60 11.07 29.72
C GLN A 2 -32.23 11.21 29.03
N LEU A 3 -31.97 12.41 28.51
CA LEU A 3 -30.73 12.84 27.88
C LEU A 3 -29.68 13.12 28.97
N VAL A 4 -28.49 12.53 28.87
CA VAL A 4 -27.38 12.79 29.81
C VAL A 4 -26.33 13.66 29.11
N LEU A 5 -26.23 14.92 29.55
CA LEU A 5 -25.16 15.86 29.22
C LEU A 5 -24.02 15.68 30.24
N TYR A 6 -22.79 15.41 29.78
CA TYR A 6 -21.60 15.47 30.62
C TYR A 6 -20.79 16.75 30.34
N ARG A 7 -20.74 17.59 31.38
CA ARG A 7 -19.96 18.82 31.54
C ARG A 7 -18.59 18.43 32.10
N GLY A 8 -17.52 18.87 31.44
CA GLY A 8 -16.15 18.32 31.62
C GLY A 8 -15.34 18.82 32.82
N LYS A 9 -14.10 18.30 32.92
CA LYS A 9 -12.80 18.98 33.16
C LYS A 9 -11.81 18.00 33.83
N GLU A 10 -10.70 17.67 33.17
CA GLU A 10 -9.33 17.88 33.64
C GLU A 10 -8.30 17.23 32.72
N VAL A 11 -7.19 17.96 32.59
CA VAL A 11 -6.04 17.74 31.72
C VAL A 11 -5.13 16.67 32.32
N GLY A 12 -4.93 15.58 31.59
CA GLY A 12 -3.80 14.68 31.75
C GLY A 12 -3.06 14.65 30.43
N VAL A 13 -1.75 14.92 30.45
CA VAL A 13 -0.87 14.71 29.30
C VAL A 13 -0.77 13.20 29.09
N LEU A 14 -1.73 12.64 28.37
CA LEU A 14 -1.52 11.43 27.60
C LEU A 14 -0.90 11.92 26.31
N SER A 15 0.38 11.60 26.08
CA SER A 15 0.92 11.61 24.74
C SER A 15 0.04 10.67 23.92
N GLU A 16 -0.92 11.23 23.18
CA GLU A 16 -1.72 10.48 22.21
C GLU A 16 -0.75 9.62 21.39
N PRO A 17 -0.94 8.29 21.32
CA PRO A 17 -0.25 7.52 20.29
C PRO A 17 -0.66 8.17 18.98
N SER A 18 0.33 8.72 18.28
CA SER A 18 0.17 9.43 17.01
C SER A 18 -0.95 8.76 16.23
N ASP A 19 -2.04 9.50 16.05
CA ASP A 19 -3.18 9.06 15.28
C ASP A 19 -2.63 8.71 13.89
N HIS A 20 -2.36 7.42 13.66
CA HIS A 20 -2.00 6.88 12.36
C HIS A 20 -3.31 6.71 11.59
N SER A 21 -4.05 7.81 11.49
CA SER A 21 -5.17 7.98 10.60
C SER A 21 -4.67 7.65 9.20
N LEU A 22 -5.37 6.72 8.52
CA LEU A 22 -5.00 6.23 7.18
C LEU A 22 -4.94 7.35 6.13
N GLU A 23 -5.38 8.57 6.49
CA GLU A 23 -5.27 9.80 5.71
C GLU A 23 -3.86 10.15 5.20
N ASN A 24 -2.76 9.65 5.78
CA ASN A 24 -1.39 10.06 5.38
C ASN A 24 -0.54 8.97 4.72
N LEU A 25 -1.16 7.88 4.23
CA LEU A 25 -0.45 6.81 3.50
C LEU A 25 0.16 7.30 2.17
N GLN A 26 -0.33 8.41 1.62
CA GLN A 26 0.16 8.99 0.37
C GLN A 26 1.58 9.56 0.48
N ASP A 27 2.00 10.05 1.65
CA ASP A 27 3.28 10.76 1.83
C ASP A 27 4.36 9.90 2.48
N ASN A 28 4.12 8.60 2.57
CA ASN A 28 5.05 7.70 3.24
C ASN A 28 5.89 6.91 2.23
N GLU A 29 6.98 7.55 1.77
CA GLU A 29 7.92 6.97 0.80
C GLU A 29 8.45 5.60 1.23
N TRP A 30 8.64 5.36 2.53
CA TRP A 30 9.14 4.08 3.01
C TRP A 30 8.10 2.96 2.88
N VAL A 31 6.82 3.26 3.06
CA VAL A 31 5.71 2.29 2.85
C VAL A 31 5.63 1.94 1.38
N THR A 32 5.66 2.94 0.49
CA THR A 32 5.65 2.71 -0.96
C THR A 32 6.85 1.86 -1.39
N ALA A 33 8.06 2.18 -0.92
CA ALA A 33 9.25 1.40 -1.22
C ALA A 33 9.18 -0.04 -0.68
N ALA A 34 8.62 -0.25 0.51
CA ALA A 34 8.42 -1.58 1.08
C ALA A 34 7.43 -2.42 0.26
N ILE A 35 6.32 -1.82 -0.17
CA ILE A 35 5.32 -2.46 -1.04
C ILE A 35 5.94 -2.83 -2.39
N GLN A 36 6.65 -1.91 -3.04
CA GLN A 36 7.33 -2.18 -4.32
C GLN A 36 8.35 -3.32 -4.20
N ARG A 37 9.15 -3.33 -3.12
CA ARG A 37 10.11 -4.42 -2.85
C ARG A 37 9.39 -5.77 -2.66
N GLY A 38 8.31 -5.79 -1.89
CA GLY A 38 7.50 -6.98 -1.67
C GLY A 38 6.87 -7.52 -2.95
N ALA A 39 6.25 -6.64 -3.75
CA ALA A 39 5.68 -6.97 -5.04
C ALA A 39 6.74 -7.55 -5.98
N ARG A 40 7.91 -6.91 -6.10
CA ARG A 40 9.01 -7.40 -6.93
C ARG A 40 9.47 -8.80 -6.52
N GLN A 41 9.62 -9.06 -5.21
CA GLN A 41 9.98 -10.39 -4.73
C GLN A 41 8.92 -11.43 -5.03
N ALA A 42 7.64 -11.08 -4.93
CA ALA A 42 6.55 -11.98 -5.30
C ALA A 42 6.60 -12.33 -6.80
N LEU A 43 6.78 -11.34 -7.68
CA LEU A 43 6.90 -11.56 -9.13
C LEU A 43 8.07 -12.50 -9.47
N ILE A 44 9.25 -12.28 -8.87
CA ILE A 44 10.42 -13.16 -9.04
C ILE A 44 10.10 -14.61 -8.65
N LYS A 45 9.47 -14.81 -7.48
CA LYS A 45 9.12 -16.15 -7.00
C LYS A 45 8.12 -16.84 -7.92
N HIS A 46 7.07 -16.14 -8.33
CA HIS A 46 6.03 -16.71 -9.21
C HIS A 46 6.62 -17.09 -10.57
N LYS A 47 7.46 -16.23 -11.15
CA LYS A 47 8.20 -16.51 -12.39
C LYS A 47 9.10 -17.75 -12.25
N ALA A 48 9.88 -17.82 -11.17
CA ALA A 48 10.80 -18.94 -10.94
C ALA A 48 10.09 -20.28 -10.66
N MET A 49 8.91 -20.26 -10.03
CA MET A 49 8.13 -21.47 -9.72
C MET A 49 7.21 -21.90 -10.85
N GLY A 50 7.11 -21.14 -11.95
CA GLY A 50 6.16 -21.43 -13.02
C GLY A 50 4.70 -21.24 -12.59
N VAL A 51 4.43 -20.37 -11.62
CA VAL A 51 3.07 -20.09 -11.11
C VAL A 51 2.57 -18.76 -11.68
N PRO A 52 1.36 -18.70 -12.27
CA PRO A 52 0.81 -17.46 -12.80
C PRO A 52 0.43 -16.47 -11.68
N ILE A 53 0.34 -15.19 -12.03
CA ILE A 53 -0.16 -14.13 -11.14
C ILE A 53 -1.50 -13.59 -11.65
N ALA A 54 -2.34 -13.11 -10.73
CA ALA A 54 -3.55 -12.39 -11.08
C ALA A 54 -3.28 -10.89 -11.08
N ILE A 55 -3.62 -10.21 -12.18
CA ILE A 55 -3.60 -8.75 -12.27
C ILE A 55 -5.00 -8.22 -12.55
N TRP A 56 -5.22 -6.97 -12.19
CA TRP A 56 -6.39 -6.23 -12.64
C TRP A 56 -6.04 -5.48 -13.93
N ARG A 57 -6.75 -5.78 -15.03
CA ARG A 57 -6.60 -5.10 -16.31
C ARG A 57 -7.99 -4.86 -16.89
N GLU A 58 -8.27 -3.62 -17.28
CA GLU A 58 -9.53 -3.24 -17.97
C GLU A 58 -10.81 -3.70 -17.24
N GLY A 59 -10.83 -3.57 -15.90
CA GLY A 59 -11.99 -3.93 -15.09
C GLY A 59 -12.19 -5.43 -14.87
N LYS A 60 -11.20 -6.25 -15.19
CA LYS A 60 -11.27 -7.72 -15.03
C LYS A 60 -10.00 -8.25 -14.37
N VAL A 61 -10.15 -9.40 -13.72
CA VAL A 61 -9.02 -10.21 -13.25
C VAL A 61 -8.47 -11.01 -14.42
N VAL A 62 -7.20 -10.81 -14.74
CA VAL A 62 -6.49 -11.52 -15.81
C VAL A 62 -5.34 -12.32 -15.17
N LEU A 63 -5.21 -13.59 -15.53
CA LEU A 63 -4.07 -14.41 -15.13
C LEU A 63 -2.94 -14.20 -16.13
N VAL A 64 -1.78 -13.80 -15.63
CA VAL A 64 -0.54 -13.64 -16.42
C VAL A 64 0.32 -14.87 -16.20
N PRO A 65 0.70 -15.60 -17.26
CA PRO A 65 1.56 -16.75 -17.15
C PRO A 65 2.99 -16.34 -16.74
N PRO A 66 3.77 -17.25 -16.12
CA PRO A 66 5.11 -16.96 -15.61
C PRO A 66 6.06 -16.34 -16.63
N ASP A 67 6.00 -16.79 -17.88
CA ASP A 67 6.88 -16.35 -18.96
C ASP A 67 6.62 -14.89 -19.38
N GLU A 68 5.39 -14.41 -19.20
CA GLU A 68 4.96 -13.05 -19.51
C GLU A 68 5.14 -12.08 -18.31
N ILE A 69 5.58 -12.57 -17.15
CA ILE A 69 5.82 -11.71 -15.98
C ILE A 69 7.05 -10.84 -16.24
N GLU A 70 6.82 -9.54 -16.41
CA GLU A 70 7.86 -8.50 -16.42
C GLU A 70 8.21 -8.09 -14.98
N ILE A 71 9.50 -8.07 -14.65
CA ILE A 71 9.98 -7.67 -13.33
C ILE A 71 10.57 -6.27 -13.49
N PRO A 72 9.96 -5.22 -12.92
CA PRO A 72 10.51 -3.88 -13.03
C PRO A 72 11.88 -3.81 -12.34
N ASP A 73 12.81 -3.15 -13.01
CA ASP A 73 14.09 -2.79 -12.43
C ASP A 73 13.87 -1.74 -11.35
N ALA A 74 14.58 -1.86 -10.23
CA ALA A 74 14.41 -1.02 -9.05
C ALA A 74 14.73 0.48 -9.26
N ALA A 75 15.05 0.88 -10.48
CA ALA A 75 15.45 2.23 -10.86
C ALA A 75 14.46 2.95 -11.79
N GLU A 76 13.37 2.32 -12.25
CA GLU A 76 12.41 2.97 -13.15
C GLU A 76 11.20 3.53 -12.39
N ASP A 77 11.43 4.61 -11.64
CA ASP A 77 10.36 5.54 -11.27
C ASP A 77 10.02 6.43 -12.48
N LYS A 78 9.15 5.92 -13.35
CA LYS A 78 8.53 6.70 -14.43
C LYS A 78 7.24 7.39 -13.99
N SER A 79 7.13 7.84 -12.73
CA SER A 79 6.04 8.72 -12.29
C SER A 79 6.38 10.21 -12.38
N SER A 80 7.63 10.58 -12.74
CA SER A 80 7.97 11.97 -13.07
C SER A 80 7.46 12.34 -14.47
N THR A 81 6.15 12.52 -14.58
CA THR A 81 5.57 13.42 -15.58
C THR A 81 5.46 14.80 -14.92
N PRO A 82 6.25 15.80 -15.31
CA PRO A 82 5.96 17.17 -14.92
C PRO A 82 4.68 17.58 -15.65
N HIS A 83 3.66 18.01 -14.90
CA HIS A 83 2.56 18.78 -15.46
C HIS A 83 2.63 20.22 -14.95
#